data_AF-A0A315WMS4-F1
#
_entry.id   AF-A0A315WMS4-F1
#
_cell.length_a   1.000
_cell.length_b   1.000
_cell.length_c   1.000
_cell.angle_alpha   90.00
_cell.angle_beta   90.00
_cell.angle_gamma   90.00
#
_symmetry.space_group_name_H-M   'P 1'
#
loop_
_entity.id
_entity.type
_entity.pdbx_description
1 polymer ?
#
loop_
_entity_poly.entity_id
_entity_poly.type
_entity_poly.pdbx_seq_one_letter_code
_entity_poly.pdbx_strand_id
1 'polypeptide(L)'
;MSVDNVVRHYKQNEAQRESNRVKEKEREPHTIAPLDGHRDFILRIQLSHERHYDQIHDLLEESGCTRTVITQDGVKRDLPHAMFYLRAQGSPTNQMVFEAVAEILNEHADLHPLDDLNPQIIVMIAQDVYLDLDVSKQP
;
A
#
# COMPACT_ATOMS: atom_id res chain seq x y z
N MET A 1 -12.62 -52.60 -8.54
CA MET A 1 -12.08 -51.27 -8.94
C MET A 1 -10.57 -51.40 -9.11
N SER A 2 -10.00 -50.91 -10.21
CA SER A 2 -8.55 -51.00 -10.47
C SER A 2 -7.78 -49.99 -9.61
N VAL A 3 -6.59 -50.37 -9.14
CA VAL A 3 -5.66 -49.52 -8.37
C VAL A 3 -5.34 -48.23 -9.13
N ASP A 4 -5.26 -48.30 -10.46
CA ASP A 4 -5.00 -47.15 -11.32
C ASP A 4 -6.10 -46.07 -11.24
N ASN A 5 -7.36 -46.48 -11.08
CA ASN A 5 -8.46 -45.51 -10.91
C ASN A 5 -8.38 -44.81 -9.55
N VAL A 6 -7.95 -45.51 -8.50
CA VAL A 6 -7.80 -44.95 -7.15
C VAL A 6 -6.69 -43.90 -7.13
N VAL A 7 -5.54 -44.21 -7.73
CA VAL A 7 -4.39 -43.28 -7.78
C VAL A 7 -4.71 -42.04 -8.63
N ARG A 8 -5.43 -42.20 -9.74
CA ARG A 8 -5.82 -41.08 -10.61
C ARG A 8 -6.78 -40.12 -9.92
N HIS A 9 -7.77 -40.64 -9.21
CA HIS A 9 -8.70 -39.84 -8.41
C HIS A 9 -8.01 -39.13 -7.24
N TYR A 10 -7.04 -39.78 -6.60
CA TYR A 10 -6.26 -39.15 -5.52
C TYR A 10 -5.48 -37.93 -6.04
N LYS A 11 -4.75 -38.07 -7.15
CA LYS A 11 -3.98 -36.97 -7.75
C LYS A 11 -4.86 -35.82 -8.24
N GLN A 12 -6.03 -36.11 -8.82
CA GLN A 12 -6.99 -35.06 -9.21
C GLN A 12 -7.55 -34.31 -8.01
N ASN A 13 -7.87 -35.01 -6.91
CA ASN A 13 -8.35 -34.38 -5.70
C ASN A 13 -7.29 -33.50 -5.02
N GLU A 14 -6.02 -33.90 -5.04
CA GLU A 14 -4.94 -33.06 -4.52
C GLU A 14 -4.71 -31.82 -5.39
N ALA A 15 -4.69 -31.97 -6.72
CA ALA A 15 -4.59 -30.81 -7.62
C ALA A 15 -5.77 -29.83 -7.46
N GLN A 16 -6.98 -30.35 -7.24
CA GLN A 16 -8.17 -29.53 -6.97
C GLN A 16 -8.07 -28.81 -5.62
N ARG A 17 -7.58 -29.48 -4.57
CA ARG A 17 -7.35 -28.87 -3.25
C ARG A 17 -6.26 -27.80 -3.29
N GLU A 18 -5.18 -28.04 -4.03
CA GLU A 18 -4.11 -27.07 -4.23
C GLU A 18 -4.62 -25.84 -5.00
N SER A 19 -5.38 -26.06 -6.09
CA SER A 19 -6.01 -24.98 -6.86
C SER A 19 -7.03 -24.18 -6.04
N ASN A 20 -7.81 -24.84 -5.18
CA ASN A 20 -8.74 -24.16 -4.26
C ASN A 20 -7.99 -23.37 -3.19
N ARG A 21 -6.89 -23.89 -2.63
CA ARG A 21 -6.02 -23.16 -1.70
C ARG A 21 -5.38 -21.92 -2.31
N VAL A 22 -4.93 -22.01 -3.57
CA VAL A 22 -4.39 -20.85 -4.31
C VAL A 22 -5.49 -19.82 -4.54
N LYS A 23 -6.70 -20.24 -4.96
CA LYS A 23 -7.87 -19.34 -5.09
C LYS A 23 -8.35 -18.74 -3.77
N GLU A 24 -8.21 -19.46 -2.65
CA GLU A 24 -8.52 -18.93 -1.32
C GLU A 24 -7.45 -17.94 -0.84
N LYS A 25 -6.18 -18.14 -1.19
CA LYS A 25 -5.11 -17.14 -0.97
C LYS A 25 -5.25 -15.89 -1.83
N GLU A 26 -5.69 -16.04 -3.08
CA GLU A 26 -6.08 -14.90 -3.95
C GLU A 26 -7.31 -14.15 -3.43
N ARG A 27 -8.05 -14.73 -2.47
CA ARG A 27 -9.19 -14.13 -1.77
C ARG A 27 -8.83 -13.60 -0.38
N GLU A 28 -7.55 -13.55 0.00
CA GLU A 28 -7.19 -12.80 1.20
C GLU A 28 -7.58 -11.33 0.99
N PRO A 29 -8.36 -10.73 1.91
CA PRO A 29 -8.94 -9.41 1.71
C PRO A 29 -7.82 -8.36 1.80
N HIS A 30 -7.15 -8.09 0.69
CA HIS A 30 -6.24 -6.96 0.60
C HIS A 30 -7.05 -5.68 0.74
N THR A 31 -6.54 -4.72 1.51
CA THR A 31 -7.27 -3.47 1.73
C THR A 31 -7.44 -2.68 0.44
N ILE A 32 -6.51 -2.79 -0.50
CA ILE A 32 -6.46 -1.97 -1.71
C ILE A 32 -6.84 -2.82 -2.92
N ALA A 33 -7.68 -2.28 -3.80
CA ALA A 33 -8.02 -2.93 -5.05
C ALA A 33 -6.77 -2.98 -5.97
N PRO A 34 -6.36 -4.17 -6.46
CA PRO A 34 -5.29 -4.23 -7.44
C PRO A 34 -5.74 -3.54 -8.72
N LEU A 35 -4.91 -2.62 -9.23
CA LEU A 35 -5.14 -1.94 -10.49
C LEU A 35 -4.02 -2.31 -11.46
N ASP A 36 -4.42 -2.89 -12.59
CA ASP A 36 -3.49 -3.48 -13.55
C ASP A 36 -2.50 -2.45 -14.11
N GLY A 37 -1.22 -2.83 -14.21
CA GLY A 37 -0.17 -2.06 -14.87
C GLY A 37 0.50 -0.97 -14.03
N HIS A 38 0.12 -0.82 -12.76
CA HIS A 38 0.73 0.13 -11.83
C HIS A 38 1.38 -0.57 -10.63
N ARG A 39 2.42 0.07 -10.07
CA ARG A 39 2.95 -0.32 -8.77
C ARG A 39 2.53 0.72 -7.74
N ASP A 40 1.89 0.24 -6.70
CA ASP A 40 1.27 1.07 -5.68
C ASP A 40 2.04 0.95 -4.38
N PHE A 41 2.14 2.05 -3.65
CA PHE A 41 2.89 2.15 -2.41
C PHE A 41 2.04 2.77 -1.32
N ILE A 42 2.26 2.29 -0.10
CA ILE A 42 1.85 2.98 1.12
C ILE A 42 3.10 3.54 1.77
N LEU A 43 3.08 4.85 1.98
CA LEU A 43 4.11 5.57 2.70
C LEU A 43 3.58 5.84 4.10
N ARG A 44 4.41 5.65 5.12
CA ARG A 44 4.15 6.16 6.46
C ARG A 44 5.27 7.14 6.80
N ILE A 45 4.90 8.36 7.13
CA ILE A 45 5.81 9.42 7.52
C ILE A 45 5.42 9.83 8.92
N GLN A 46 6.24 9.46 9.90
CA GLN A 46 6.01 9.78 11.29
C GLN A 46 6.90 10.96 11.68
N LEU A 47 6.27 12.04 12.13
CA LEU A 47 6.96 13.22 12.65
C LEU A 47 7.05 13.18 14.18
N SER A 48 8.05 13.89 14.71
CA SER A 48 8.18 14.16 16.13
C SER A 48 7.06 15.08 16.67
N HIS A 49 6.51 15.95 15.82
CA HIS A 49 5.49 16.92 16.19
C HIS A 49 4.35 16.96 15.16
N GLU A 50 3.10 16.91 15.64
CA GLU A 50 1.92 16.84 14.77
C GLU A 50 1.65 18.12 13.97
N ARG A 51 2.18 19.26 14.41
CA ARG A 51 1.93 20.59 13.83
C ARG A 51 2.38 20.76 12.36
N HIS A 52 3.17 19.83 11.83
CA HIS A 52 3.72 19.89 10.48
C HIS A 52 3.04 18.92 9.51
N TYR A 53 2.10 18.08 9.96
CA TYR A 53 1.46 17.11 9.09
C TYR A 53 0.68 17.79 7.96
N ASP A 54 -0.05 18.87 8.22
CA ASP A 54 -0.80 19.57 7.17
C ASP A 54 0.12 20.08 6.06
N GLN A 55 1.28 20.65 6.42
CA GLN A 55 2.28 21.13 5.45
C GLN A 55 2.90 19.99 4.64
N ILE A 56 3.27 18.89 5.31
CA ILE A 56 3.82 17.71 4.63
C ILE A 56 2.79 17.09 3.72
N HIS A 57 1.52 17.10 4.12
CA HIS A 57 0.49 16.59 3.27
C HIS A 57 0.32 17.40 1.98
N ASP A 58 0.26 18.72 2.08
CA ASP A 58 0.16 19.58 0.91
C ASP A 58 1.35 19.36 -0.03
N LEU A 59 2.56 19.30 0.52
CA LEU A 59 3.81 19.03 -0.21
C LEU A 59 3.79 17.69 -0.96
N LEU A 60 3.33 16.62 -0.30
CA LEU A 60 3.30 15.29 -0.90
C LEU A 60 2.15 15.12 -1.89
N GLU A 61 1.04 15.83 -1.70
CA GLU A 61 -0.05 15.90 -2.67
C GLU A 61 0.41 16.52 -3.99
N GLU A 62 1.22 17.59 -3.94
CA GLU A 62 1.84 18.18 -5.14
C GLU A 62 2.76 17.20 -5.88
N SER A 63 3.36 16.26 -5.15
CA SER A 63 4.24 15.21 -5.69
C SER A 63 3.48 13.97 -6.18
N GLY A 64 2.14 13.99 -6.12
CA GLY A 64 1.27 12.91 -6.60
C GLY A 64 0.93 11.83 -5.56
N CYS A 65 1.28 12.05 -4.29
CA CYS A 65 0.74 11.23 -3.21
C CYS A 65 -0.70 11.63 -2.88
N THR A 66 -1.47 10.74 -2.28
CA THR A 66 -2.84 11.04 -1.84
C THR A 66 -3.11 10.50 -0.46
N ARG A 67 -3.96 11.18 0.32
CA ARG A 67 -4.41 10.71 1.65
C ARG A 67 -5.49 9.63 1.58
N THR A 68 -5.87 9.18 0.39
CA THR A 68 -7.00 8.26 0.21
C THR A 68 -6.63 7.08 -0.65
N VAL A 69 -7.28 5.95 -0.41
CA VAL A 69 -7.16 4.75 -1.25
C VAL A 69 -8.53 4.29 -1.71
N ILE A 70 -8.57 3.60 -2.86
CA ILE A 70 -9.76 2.88 -3.31
C ILE A 70 -9.65 1.46 -2.76
N THR A 71 -10.57 1.11 -1.86
CA THR A 71 -10.63 -0.22 -1.27
C THR A 71 -11.24 -1.23 -2.25
N GLN A 72 -11.11 -2.53 -1.98
CA GLN A 72 -11.61 -3.60 -2.87
C GLN A 72 -13.12 -3.53 -3.15
N ASP A 73 -13.89 -2.96 -2.23
CA ASP A 73 -15.34 -2.69 -2.40
C ASP A 73 -15.62 -1.49 -3.34
N GLY A 74 -14.58 -0.88 -3.92
CA GLY A 74 -14.67 0.27 -4.81
C GLY A 74 -14.87 1.61 -4.10
N VAL A 75 -14.84 1.63 -2.76
CA VAL A 75 -15.07 2.84 -1.97
C VAL A 75 -13.76 3.59 -1.77
N LYS A 76 -13.80 4.92 -1.89
CA LYS A 76 -12.68 5.79 -1.54
C LYS A 76 -12.69 6.02 -0.02
N ARG A 77 -11.57 5.71 0.64
CA ARG A 77 -11.42 5.86 2.10
C ARG A 77 -10.17 6.64 2.44
N ASP A 78 -10.23 7.37 3.55
CA ASP A 78 -9.08 8.09 4.10
C ASP A 78 -8.09 7.13 4.75
N LEU A 79 -6.81 7.40 4.53
CA LEU A 79 -5.72 6.77 5.25
C LEU A 79 -5.52 7.45 6.62
N PRO A 80 -4.91 6.75 7.58
CA PRO A 80 -4.46 7.37 8.83
C PRO A 80 -3.58 8.60 8.56
N HIS A 81 -3.61 9.58 9.47
CA HIS A 81 -2.98 10.89 9.28
C HIS A 81 -1.49 10.85 8.88
N ALA A 82 -0.73 9.87 9.37
CA ALA A 82 0.68 9.70 9.04
C ALA A 82 0.93 8.84 7.78
N MET A 83 -0.12 8.48 7.03
CA MET A 83 -0.04 7.57 5.88
C MET A 83 -0.47 8.23 4.58
N PHE A 84 0.17 7.78 3.51
CA PHE A 84 -0.02 8.28 2.16
C PHE A 84 -0.03 7.12 1.18
N TYR A 85 -0.76 7.31 0.09
CA TYR A 85 -0.78 6.41 -1.04
C TYR A 85 -0.08 7.05 -2.22
N LEU A 86 0.78 6.29 -2.89
CA LEU A 86 1.43 6.69 -4.12
C LEU A 86 1.17 5.62 -5.18
N ARG A 87 0.58 6.03 -6.29
CA ARG A 87 0.52 5.21 -7.51
C ARG A 87 1.66 5.62 -8.42
N ALA A 88 2.59 4.70 -8.67
CA ALA A 88 3.68 4.95 -9.57
C ALA A 88 3.49 4.24 -10.92
N GLN A 89 3.95 4.90 -11.98
CA GLN A 89 4.03 4.28 -13.30
C GLN A 89 5.34 3.49 -13.44
N GLY A 90 5.27 2.37 -14.17
CA GLY A 90 6.42 1.49 -14.37
C GLY A 90 6.69 0.59 -13.16
N SER A 91 7.95 0.26 -12.93
CA SER A 91 8.37 -0.70 -11.89
C SER A 91 9.37 -0.11 -10.88
N PRO A 92 9.07 1.02 -10.23
CA PRO A 92 9.97 1.57 -9.21
C PRO A 92 10.10 0.61 -8.03
N THR A 93 11.20 0.74 -7.29
CA THR A 93 11.43 -0.02 -6.06
C THR A 93 11.07 0.81 -4.84
N ASN A 94 10.87 0.17 -3.68
CA ASN A 94 10.64 0.89 -2.42
C ASN A 94 11.78 1.87 -2.12
N GLN A 95 13.02 1.51 -2.48
CA GLN A 95 14.18 2.38 -2.29
C GLN A 95 14.08 3.66 -3.12
N MET A 96 13.73 3.56 -4.42
CA MET A 96 13.58 4.74 -5.28
C MET A 96 12.49 5.68 -4.75
N VAL A 97 11.38 5.11 -4.28
CA VAL A 97 10.29 5.88 -3.69
C VAL A 97 10.73 6.53 -2.36
N PHE A 98 11.47 5.81 -1.52
CA PHE A 98 12.03 6.35 -0.29
C PHE A 98 12.98 7.52 -0.56
N GLU A 99 13.91 7.36 -1.50
CA GLU A 99 14.87 8.40 -1.87
C GLU A 99 14.16 9.66 -2.38
N ALA A 100 13.16 9.51 -3.26
CA ALA A 100 12.38 10.63 -3.77
C ALA A 100 11.60 11.37 -2.66
N VAL A 101 10.93 10.63 -1.76
CA VAL A 101 10.19 11.23 -0.65
C VAL A 101 11.15 11.93 0.32
N ALA A 102 12.30 11.33 0.61
CA ALA A 102 13.31 11.93 1.47
C ALA A 102 13.89 13.22 0.85
N GLU A 103 14.14 13.24 -0.47
CA GLU A 103 14.58 14.42 -1.21
C GLU A 103 13.57 15.56 -1.10
N ILE A 104 12.29 15.30 -1.38
CA ILE A 104 11.19 16.28 -1.26
C ILE A 104 11.14 16.89 0.15
N LEU A 105 11.24 16.04 1.19
CA LEU A 105 11.18 16.51 2.58
C LEU A 105 12.44 17.31 2.97
N ASN A 106 13.61 16.94 2.47
CA ASN A 106 14.86 17.66 2.72
C ASN A 106 14.86 19.03 2.02
N GLU A 107 14.43 19.09 0.76
CA GLU A 107 14.30 20.37 0.03
C GLU A 107 13.34 21.32 0.75
N HIS A 108 12.22 20.79 1.27
CA HIS A 108 11.28 21.59 2.05
C HIS A 108 11.90 22.09 3.37
N ALA A 109 12.66 21.24 4.07
CA ALA A 109 13.35 21.61 5.31
C ALA A 109 14.47 22.65 5.10
N ASP A 110 15.13 22.64 3.94
CA ASP A 110 16.14 23.64 3.58
C ASP A 110 15.51 25.01 3.29
N LEU A 111 14.31 25.02 2.68
CA LEU A 111 13.58 26.25 2.33
C LEU A 111 12.80 26.84 3.51
N HIS A 112 12.30 25.97 4.38
CA HIS A 112 11.56 26.33 5.57
C HIS A 112 12.32 25.75 6.76
N PRO A 113 13.10 26.58 7.50
CA PRO A 113 13.76 26.14 8.73
C PRO A 113 12.68 25.84 9.78
N LEU A 114 12.05 24.69 9.62
CA LEU A 114 11.15 24.06 10.55
C LEU A 114 12.09 23.40 11.56
N ASP A 115 12.10 23.94 12.78
CA ASP A 115 12.81 23.30 13.89
C ASP A 115 12.31 21.85 14.02
N ASP A 116 13.16 20.91 13.63
CA ASP A 116 13.08 19.48 13.95
C ASP A 116 11.93 18.69 13.27
N LEU A 117 11.97 18.61 11.93
CA LEU A 117 11.06 17.73 11.18
C LEU A 117 11.33 16.23 11.44
N ASN A 118 12.61 15.87 11.64
CA ASN A 118 13.18 14.51 11.80
C ASN A 118 12.20 13.36 11.46
N PRO A 119 11.81 13.20 10.18
CA PRO A 119 10.75 12.28 9.81
C PRO A 119 11.26 10.84 9.77
N GLN A 120 10.51 9.92 10.38
CA GLN A 120 10.68 8.50 10.13
C GLN A 120 9.82 8.09 8.93
N ILE A 121 10.48 7.73 7.83
CA ILE A 121 9.83 7.36 6.57
C ILE A 121 9.86 5.83 6.43
N ILE A 122 8.71 5.23 6.13
CA ILE A 122 8.55 3.80 5.83
C ILE A 122 7.81 3.68 4.50
N VAL A 123 8.37 2.90 3.56
CA VAL A 123 7.79 2.65 2.24
C VAL A 123 7.43 1.18 2.11
N MET A 124 6.17 0.91 1.78
CA MET A 124 5.62 -0.43 1.65
C MET A 124 4.94 -0.59 0.30
N ILE A 125 4.97 -1.81 -0.24
CA ILE A 125 4.18 -2.17 -1.43
C ILE A 125 2.72 -2.29 -0.99
N ALA A 126 1.83 -1.54 -1.61
CA ALA A 126 0.42 -1.47 -1.22
C ALA A 126 -0.27 -2.85 -1.23
N GLN A 127 0.12 -3.72 -2.17
CA GLN A 127 -0.40 -5.08 -2.28
C GLN A 127 -0.06 -5.96 -1.06
N ASP A 128 1.03 -5.66 -0.35
CA ASP A 128 1.48 -6.46 0.80
C ASP A 128 0.96 -5.90 2.14
N VAL A 129 0.15 -4.84 2.11
CA VAL A 129 -0.30 -4.10 3.30
C VAL A 129 -1.78 -4.32 3.56
N TYR A 130 -2.10 -4.60 4.83
CA TYR A 130 -3.46 -4.66 5.35
C TYR A 130 -3.68 -3.51 6.33
N LEU A 131 -4.64 -2.64 6.02
CA LEU A 131 -5.06 -1.53 6.87
C LEU A 131 -6.52 -1.72 7.28
N ASP A 132 -6.79 -1.50 8.56
CA ASP A 132 -8.14 -1.37 9.09
C ASP A 132 -8.58 0.10 8.92
N LEU A 133 -9.32 0.37 7.83
CA LEU A 133 -9.76 1.72 7.47
C LEU A 133 -11.18 1.97 7.96
N ASP A 134 -11.35 3.06 8.70
CA ASP A 134 -12.62 3.46 9.29
C ASP A 134 -13.70 3.63 8.20
N VAL A 135 -14.71 2.78 8.26
CA VAL A 135 -15.83 2.73 7.30
C VAL A 135 -16.76 3.95 7.43
N SER A 136 -16.69 4.65 8.57
CA SER A 136 -17.56 5.79 8.87
C SER A 136 -17.04 7.13 8.36
N LYS A 137 -15.76 7.18 7.94
CA LYS A 137 -15.12 8.37 7.38
C LYS A 137 -15.06 8.25 5.86
N GLN A 138 -16.02 8.90 5.20
CA GLN A 138 -15.92 9.19 3.77
C GLN A 138 -15.24 10.56 3.59
N PRO A 139 -14.43 10.74 2.55
CA PRO A 139 -13.72 12.00 2.27
C PRO A 139 -14.68 13.17 2.01
#